data_AF-Q9MZF8-F1
#
_entry.id   AF-Q9MZF8-F1
#
_cell.length_a   1.000
_cell.length_b   1.000
_cell.length_c   1.000
_cell.angle_alpha   90.00
_cell.angle_beta   90.00
_cell.angle_gamma   90.00
#
_symmetry.space_group_name_H-M   'P 1'
#
loop_
_entity.id
_entity.type
_entity.pdbx_description
1 polymer ?
#
loop_
_entity_poly.entity_id
_entity_poly.type
_entity_poly.pdbx_seq_one_letter_code
_entity_poly.pdbx_strand_id
1 'polypeptide(L)'
;YCSGSNSEDEGETQHQDEEDINNIDTEEDLERQLQDKLNESDEQHQENEGTNQLVMGIQKQIDNMKGKLQETQDRAKRQEDLIMKVENLALKNRFQAVLDELKQKEDREKEQLSSLQEELESLLEK
;
A
#
# COMPACT_ATOMS: atom_id res chain seq x y z
N TYR A 1 32.67 -36.34 89.68
CA TYR A 1 32.83 -35.19 88.78
C TYR A 1 31.45 -34.73 88.35
N CYS A 2 31.19 -33.42 88.52
CA CYS A 2 30.06 -32.63 87.98
C CYS A 2 29.98 -32.77 86.44
N SER A 3 28.94 -32.43 85.67
CA SER A 3 27.87 -31.40 85.70
C SER A 3 26.73 -31.88 84.74
N GLY A 4 25.44 -31.54 84.89
CA GLY A 4 24.76 -30.28 84.50
C GLY A 4 24.70 -30.11 82.96
N SER A 5 23.63 -29.72 82.26
CA SER A 5 22.28 -29.21 82.56
C SER A 5 21.42 -29.25 81.28
N ASN A 6 20.11 -29.15 81.46
CA ASN A 6 19.06 -28.93 80.46
C ASN A 6 19.03 -27.47 79.97
N SER A 7 18.86 -27.23 78.66
CA SER A 7 18.44 -25.96 77.99
C SER A 7 18.45 -26.23 76.46
N GLU A 8 17.60 -25.71 75.57
CA GLU A 8 16.49 -24.76 75.58
C GLU A 8 15.74 -24.91 74.24
N ASP A 9 14.45 -24.60 74.30
CA ASP A 9 13.47 -24.42 73.23
C ASP A 9 13.72 -23.10 72.47
N GLU A 10 13.78 -23.11 71.14
CA GLU A 10 13.42 -21.99 70.24
C GLU A 10 13.01 -22.58 68.88
N GLY A 11 11.77 -22.37 68.41
CA GLY A 11 11.40 -21.19 67.63
C GLY A 11 11.20 -21.62 66.16
N GLU A 12 9.97 -21.94 65.77
CA GLU A 12 9.09 -21.01 65.05
C GLU A 12 9.36 -20.92 63.54
N THR A 13 8.37 -21.42 62.77
CA THR A 13 7.81 -20.77 61.58
C THR A 13 8.74 -20.85 60.34
N GLN A 14 8.33 -21.37 59.18
CA GLN A 14 7.63 -20.52 58.20
C GLN A 14 7.35 -21.28 56.89
N HIS A 15 6.12 -21.09 56.42
CA HIS A 15 5.76 -20.93 55.01
C HIS A 15 5.84 -22.16 54.10
N GLN A 16 4.78 -22.95 54.24
CA GLN A 16 3.99 -23.44 53.12
C GLN A 16 3.62 -22.26 52.21
N ASP A 17 4.42 -22.01 51.17
CA ASP A 17 4.08 -21.13 50.04
C ASP A 17 4.71 -21.73 48.77
N GLU A 18 4.22 -22.90 48.34
CA GLU A 18 4.31 -23.35 46.94
C GLU A 18 3.12 -22.81 46.12
N GLU A 19 2.51 -21.71 46.58
CA GLU A 19 1.53 -20.95 45.80
C GLU A 19 2.20 -19.74 45.15
N ASP A 20 2.90 -20.02 44.05
CA ASP A 20 2.95 -19.05 42.96
C ASP A 20 2.95 -19.79 41.61
N ILE A 21 2.03 -20.77 41.48
CA ILE A 21 1.46 -21.11 40.17
C ILE A 21 0.38 -20.04 39.90
N ASN A 22 0.80 -18.79 39.78
CA ASN A 22 0.07 -17.80 38.99
C ASN A 22 0.29 -18.12 37.50
N ASN A 23 -0.08 -19.34 37.11
CA ASN A 23 -0.28 -19.68 35.71
C ASN A 23 -1.70 -19.25 35.33
N ILE A 24 -1.86 -17.94 35.11
CA ILE A 24 -3.03 -17.38 34.43
C ILE A 24 -2.92 -17.58 32.90
N ASP A 25 -2.03 -18.44 32.38
CA ASP A 25 -2.19 -18.98 31.03
C ASP A 25 -3.21 -20.14 31.05
N THR A 26 -4.47 -19.81 31.35
CA THR A 26 -5.56 -20.73 31.05
C THR A 26 -5.63 -20.92 29.53
N GLU A 27 -5.94 -22.14 29.08
CA GLU A 27 -6.17 -22.46 27.66
C GLU A 27 -7.08 -21.44 26.97
N GLU A 28 -8.06 -20.92 27.71
CA GLU A 28 -9.01 -19.88 27.30
C GLU A 28 -8.35 -18.52 26.99
N ASP A 29 -7.26 -18.14 27.68
CA ASP A 29 -6.52 -16.89 27.40
C ASP A 29 -5.60 -17.04 26.18
N LEU A 30 -5.00 -18.22 26.02
CA LEU A 30 -4.26 -18.57 24.81
C LEU A 30 -5.18 -18.62 23.58
N GLU A 31 -6.37 -19.18 23.72
CA GLU A 31 -7.39 -19.27 22.66
C GLU A 31 -7.89 -17.88 22.26
N ARG A 32 -8.11 -16.98 23.23
CA ARG A 32 -8.40 -15.56 22.97
C ARG A 32 -7.27 -14.88 22.18
N GLN A 33 -6.02 -15.00 22.61
CA GLN A 33 -4.88 -14.42 21.89
C GLN A 33 -4.71 -14.98 20.47
N LEU A 34 -4.95 -16.27 20.28
CA LEU A 34 -4.87 -16.90 18.95
C LEU A 34 -6.00 -16.43 18.04
N GLN A 35 -7.21 -16.28 18.58
CA GLN A 35 -8.35 -15.75 17.84
C GLN A 35 -8.12 -14.28 17.47
N ASP A 36 -7.60 -13.46 18.39
CA ASP A 36 -7.24 -12.07 18.12
C ASP A 36 -6.16 -11.98 17.03
N LYS A 37 -5.11 -12.80 17.09
CA LYS A 37 -4.08 -12.89 16.04
C LYS A 37 -4.61 -13.38 14.69
N LEU A 38 -5.55 -14.31 14.69
CA LEU A 38 -6.21 -14.78 13.46
C LEU A 38 -7.06 -13.67 12.85
N ASN A 39 -7.83 -12.95 13.67
CA ASN A 39 -8.65 -11.82 13.22
C ASN A 39 -7.76 -10.69 12.68
N GLU A 40 -6.67 -10.33 13.38
CA GLU A 40 -5.68 -9.35 12.91
C GLU A 40 -5.03 -9.80 11.58
N SER A 41 -4.70 -11.09 11.45
CA SER A 41 -4.14 -11.65 10.22
C SER A 41 -5.15 -11.65 9.07
N ASP A 42 -6.42 -11.94 9.34
CA ASP A 42 -7.50 -11.96 8.35
C ASP A 42 -7.84 -10.53 7.88
N GLU A 43 -7.82 -9.55 8.78
CA GLU A 43 -7.97 -8.12 8.45
C GLU A 43 -6.81 -7.63 7.58
N GLN A 44 -5.55 -7.94 7.95
CA GLN A 44 -4.38 -7.61 7.13
C GLN A 44 -4.42 -8.28 5.75
N HIS A 45 -4.90 -9.52 5.66
CA HIS A 45 -5.05 -10.21 4.38
C HIS A 45 -6.11 -9.55 3.50
N GLN A 46 -7.28 -9.16 4.04
CA GLN A 46 -8.31 -8.46 3.29
C GLN A 46 -7.86 -7.08 2.82
N GLU A 47 -7.19 -6.30 3.68
CA GLU A 47 -6.63 -5.00 3.30
C GLU A 47 -5.58 -5.12 2.19
N ASN A 48 -4.72 -6.14 2.27
CA ASN A 48 -3.71 -6.41 1.24
C ASN A 48 -4.35 -6.83 -0.09
N GLU A 49 -5.37 -7.70 -0.08
CA GLU A 49 -6.11 -8.07 -1.30
C GLU A 49 -6.85 -6.89 -1.94
N GLY A 50 -7.47 -6.02 -1.13
CA GLY A 50 -8.11 -4.79 -1.60
C GLY A 50 -7.10 -3.81 -2.21
N THR A 51 -5.95 -3.64 -1.56
CA THR A 51 -4.85 -2.81 -2.05
C THR A 51 -4.27 -3.35 -3.35
N ASN A 52 -4.08 -4.67 -3.47
CA ASN A 52 -3.61 -5.31 -4.69
C ASN A 52 -4.58 -5.13 -5.87
N GLN A 53 -5.90 -5.21 -5.63
CA GLN A 53 -6.89 -4.92 -6.67
C GLN A 53 -6.85 -3.46 -7.12
N LEU A 54 -6.67 -2.52 -6.19
CA LEU A 54 -6.55 -1.09 -6.51
C LEU A 54 -5.30 -0.80 -7.36
N VAL A 55 -4.15 -1.35 -6.95
CA VAL A 55 -2.87 -1.26 -7.68
C VAL A 55 -3.02 -1.79 -9.11
N MET A 56 -3.61 -2.98 -9.30
CA MET A 56 -3.87 -3.52 -10.63
C MET A 56 -4.82 -2.63 -11.45
N GLY A 57 -5.84 -2.05 -10.81
CA GLY A 57 -6.77 -1.13 -11.44
C GLY A 57 -6.08 0.11 -11.98
N ILE A 58 -5.23 0.75 -11.18
CA ILE A 58 -4.46 1.95 -11.56
C ILE A 58 -3.44 1.59 -12.64
N GLN A 59 -2.74 0.46 -12.54
CA GLN A 59 -1.80 0.02 -13.57
C GLN A 59 -2.47 -0.13 -14.94
N LYS A 60 -3.69 -0.70 -14.99
CA LYS A 60 -4.47 -0.80 -16.22
C LYS A 60 -4.89 0.57 -16.77
N GLN A 61 -5.20 1.53 -15.90
CA GLN A 61 -5.50 2.90 -16.31
C GLN A 61 -4.27 3.59 -16.91
N ILE A 62 -3.10 3.41 -16.29
CA ILE A 62 -1.81 3.90 -16.80
C ILE A 62 -1.53 3.34 -18.19
N ASP A 63 -1.69 2.03 -18.40
CA ASP A 63 -1.45 1.41 -19.71
C ASP A 63 -2.41 1.92 -20.78
N ASN A 64 -3.69 2.10 -20.43
CA ASN A 64 -4.69 2.70 -21.32
C ASN A 64 -4.31 4.14 -21.69
N MET A 65 -3.89 4.93 -20.71
CA MET A 65 -3.49 6.33 -20.91
C MET A 65 -2.22 6.45 -21.75
N LYS A 66 -1.23 5.57 -21.56
CA LYS A 66 -0.06 5.47 -22.44
C LYS A 66 -0.45 5.17 -23.88
N GLY A 67 -1.39 4.25 -24.09
CA GLY A 67 -1.93 3.95 -25.42
C GLY A 67 -2.58 5.17 -26.08
N LYS A 68 -3.44 5.89 -25.35
CA LYS A 68 -4.08 7.13 -25.82
C LYS A 68 -3.06 8.23 -26.15
N LEU A 69 -2.07 8.41 -25.28
CA LEU A 69 -1.00 9.39 -25.49
C LEU A 69 -0.22 9.10 -26.76
N GLN A 70 0.13 7.83 -26.98
CA GLN A 70 0.81 7.40 -28.20
C GLN A 70 -0.04 7.66 -29.45
N GLU A 71 -1.33 7.36 -29.41
CA GLU A 71 -2.24 7.66 -30.53
C GLU A 71 -2.34 9.16 -30.82
N THR A 72 -2.40 10.01 -29.77
CA THR A 72 -2.41 11.47 -29.91
C THR A 72 -1.11 11.95 -30.58
N GLN A 73 0.04 11.47 -30.13
CA GLN A 73 1.34 11.78 -30.72
C GLN A 73 1.45 11.35 -32.19
N ASP A 74 0.95 10.17 -32.53
CA ASP A 74 0.97 9.67 -33.91
C ASP A 74 0.03 10.48 -34.83
N ARG A 75 -1.09 10.98 -34.28
CA ARG A 75 -1.95 11.93 -35.01
C ARG A 75 -1.25 13.27 -35.20
N ALA A 76 -0.57 13.79 -34.18
CA ALA A 76 0.18 15.05 -34.26
C ALA A 76 1.27 14.98 -35.35
N LYS A 77 2.08 13.91 -35.38
CA LYS A 77 3.10 13.70 -36.42
C LYS A 77 2.51 13.66 -37.83
N ARG A 78 1.39 12.94 -38.03
CA ARG A 78 0.69 12.91 -39.32
C ARG A 78 0.17 14.30 -39.72
N GLN A 79 -0.29 15.08 -38.75
CA GLN A 79 -0.74 16.45 -38.98
C GLN A 79 0.43 17.36 -39.40
N GLU A 80 1.60 17.22 -38.77
CA GLU A 80 2.84 17.92 -39.17
C GLU A 80 3.23 17.59 -40.61
N ASP A 81 3.19 16.30 -40.99
CA ASP A 81 3.45 15.87 -42.37
C ASP A 81 2.50 16.51 -43.39
N LEU A 82 1.21 16.64 -43.05
CA LEU A 82 0.21 17.28 -43.91
C LEU A 82 0.47 18.78 -44.05
N ILE A 83 0.86 19.46 -42.97
CA ILE A 83 1.23 20.88 -42.98
C ILE A 83 2.44 21.13 -43.88
N MET A 84 3.42 20.23 -43.87
CA MET A 84 4.60 20.33 -44.75
C MET A 84 4.26 20.16 -46.23
N LYS A 85 3.27 19.32 -46.55
CA LYS A 85 2.86 19.00 -47.92
C LYS A 85 1.84 19.97 -48.53
N VAL A 86 1.09 20.69 -47.70
CA VAL A 86 0.03 21.58 -48.19
C VAL A 86 0.58 22.95 -48.59
N GLU A 87 0.32 23.34 -49.83
CA GLU A 87 0.70 24.67 -50.37
C GLU A 87 -0.39 25.72 -50.11
N ASN A 88 -1.64 25.29 -49.93
CA ASN A 88 -2.76 26.19 -49.67
C ASN A 88 -2.67 26.78 -48.26
N LEU A 89 -2.51 28.11 -48.18
CA LEU A 89 -2.34 28.82 -46.91
C LEU A 89 -3.53 28.68 -45.96
N ALA A 90 -4.76 28.71 -46.47
CA ALA A 90 -5.95 28.58 -45.64
C ALA A 90 -6.06 27.18 -45.01
N LEU A 91 -5.76 26.14 -45.80
CA LEU A 91 -5.68 24.77 -45.30
C LEU A 91 -4.52 24.60 -44.31
N LYS A 92 -3.36 25.22 -44.57
CA LYS A 92 -2.21 25.19 -43.67
C LYS A 92 -2.55 25.78 -42.30
N ASN A 93 -3.21 26.94 -42.27
CA ASN A 93 -3.65 27.58 -41.03
C ASN A 93 -4.66 26.71 -40.28
N ARG A 94 -5.61 26.09 -40.99
CA ARG A 94 -6.57 25.16 -40.37
C ARG A 94 -5.86 23.93 -39.80
N PHE A 95 -4.88 23.39 -40.52
CA PHE A 95 -4.12 22.24 -40.05
C PHE A 95 -3.24 22.57 -38.85
N GLN A 96 -2.68 23.78 -38.80
CA GLN A 96 -1.93 24.27 -37.65
C GLN A 96 -2.82 24.35 -36.40
N ALA A 97 -4.04 24.89 -36.52
CA ALA A 97 -4.98 24.92 -35.40
C ALA A 97 -5.28 23.51 -34.85
N VAL A 98 -5.49 22.52 -35.73
CA VAL A 98 -5.68 21.13 -35.33
C VAL A 98 -4.43 20.54 -34.65
N LEU A 99 -3.23 20.89 -35.14
CA LEU A 99 -1.98 20.46 -34.51
C LEU A 99 -1.83 21.05 -33.09
N ASP A 100 -2.18 22.31 -32.91
CA ASP A 100 -2.11 22.98 -31.61
C ASP A 100 -3.11 22.35 -30.62
N GLU A 101 -4.32 22.00 -31.07
CA GLU A 101 -5.29 21.23 -30.28
C GLU A 101 -4.76 19.85 -29.87
N LEU A 102 -4.09 19.14 -30.78
CA LEU A 102 -3.47 17.84 -30.49
C LEU A 102 -2.35 17.97 -29.46
N LYS A 103 -1.52 19.03 -29.52
CA LYS A 103 -0.48 19.30 -28.53
C LYS A 103 -1.06 19.59 -27.15
N GLN A 104 -2.10 20.43 -27.07
CA GLN A 104 -2.79 20.66 -25.80
C GLN A 104 -3.42 19.38 -25.23
N LYS A 105 -3.95 18.51 -26.10
CA LYS A 105 -4.48 17.21 -25.68
C LYS A 105 -3.37 16.31 -25.15
N GLU A 106 -2.23 16.27 -25.82
CA GLU A 106 -1.05 15.51 -25.40
C GLU A 106 -0.58 15.95 -24.01
N ASP A 107 -0.51 17.25 -23.75
CA ASP A 107 -0.08 17.78 -22.45
C ASP A 107 -1.04 17.39 -21.32
N ARG A 108 -2.36 17.48 -21.54
CA ARG A 108 -3.36 17.00 -20.56
C ARG A 108 -3.25 15.50 -20.30
N GLU A 109 -3.02 14.71 -21.34
CA GLU A 109 -2.84 13.26 -21.21
C GLU A 109 -1.57 12.91 -20.42
N LYS A 110 -0.48 13.68 -20.59
CA LYS A 110 0.73 13.55 -19.77
C LYS A 110 0.49 13.90 -18.32
N GLU A 111 -0.20 15.00 -18.04
CA GLU A 111 -0.54 15.40 -16.66
C GLU A 111 -1.38 14.33 -15.95
N GLN A 112 -2.39 13.79 -16.64
CA GLN A 112 -3.20 12.67 -16.12
C GLN A 112 -2.37 11.41 -15.87
N LEU A 113 -1.44 11.10 -16.77
CA LEU A 113 -0.55 9.97 -16.62
C LEU A 113 0.37 10.14 -15.40
N SER A 114 0.95 11.31 -15.22
CA SER A 114 1.78 11.62 -14.04
C SER A 114 0.98 11.48 -12.75
N SER A 115 -0.24 12.02 -12.69
CA SER A 115 -1.10 11.89 -11.51
C SER A 115 -1.42 10.43 -11.16
N LEU A 116 -1.68 9.58 -12.15
CA LEU A 116 -1.91 8.15 -11.92
C LEU A 116 -0.65 7.42 -11.46
N GLN A 117 0.53 7.83 -11.96
CA GLN A 117 1.81 7.27 -11.52
C GLN A 117 2.13 7.65 -10.07
N GLU A 118 1.88 8.90 -9.69
CA GLU A 118 2.04 9.38 -8.31
C GLU A 118 1.05 8.68 -7.36
N GLU A 119 -0.20 8.46 -7.77
CA GLU A 119 -1.19 7.71 -7.00
C GLU A 119 -0.74 6.26 -6.78
N LEU A 120 -0.20 5.62 -7.83
CA LEU A 120 0.35 4.27 -7.72
C LEU A 120 1.55 4.20 -6.78
N GLU A 121 2.47 5.16 -6.85
CA GLU A 121 3.65 5.24 -5.98
C GLU A 121 3.23 5.42 -4.51
N SER A 122 2.28 6.33 -4.24
CA SER A 122 1.75 6.53 -2.89
C SER A 122 1.05 5.28 -2.31
N LEU A 123 0.53 4.38 -3.15
CA LEU A 123 -0.05 3.12 -2.69
C LEU A 123 1.00 2.03 -2.45
N LEU A 124 2.14 2.09 -3.12
CA LEU A 124 3.25 1.14 -2.96
C LEU A 124 4.20 1.54 -1.82
N GLU A 125 4.26 2.82 -1.47
CA GLU A 125 5.06 3.33 -0.35
C GLU A 125 4.39 3.20 1.04
N LYS A 126 3.10 2.82 1.08
CA LYS A 126 2.34 2.52 2.31
C LYS A 126 2.52 1.09 2.75
#